data_AF-A0A7J6MJ74-F1
#
_entry.id   AF-A0A7J6MJ74-F1
#
_cell.length_a   1.000
_cell.length_b   1.000
_cell.length_c   1.000
_cell.angle_alpha   90.00
_cell.angle_beta   90.00
_cell.angle_gamma   90.00
#
_symmetry.space_group_name_H-M   'P 1'
#
loop_
_entity.id
_entity.type
_entity.pdbx_description
1 polymer ?
#
loop_
_entity_poly.entity_id
_entity_poly.type
_entity_poly.pdbx_seq_one_letter_code
_entity_poly.pdbx_strand_id
1 'polypeptide(L)'
;MLDHYITTNSILPTSTIQRLVSKGVPEGIREEVWFWLSGGSSVALERNPHYKDLLDQDGGFGELIDLDVSRTFCEEKNWQKKGGAKILKRLLRAYSVRNPMVGYCQGMSYVAALLIDCCSEEVAFCCLCALIEDGPMPPDYYTSLKGAVVDRLVLEELAEQYLKGLCGALENEQRSLSEFSFLTIPWYLCLFTATLPVDVSTRIWDFYLANGMCVIFRVSLGILMVAQGPIVSGEDSLNDLRDLIEKSINELGVCDVPDYCTAFNKVTNTVIDVMRESKRKEIEKEEEVDRKFGRKTDNMDRCFLTVKDSPEPTEKVDDDYFQVEKRRADSGGSSGRRGERLMQELGDFMMATFPAGRRRRKGERRLQNM
;
A
#
# COMPACT_ATOMS: atom_id res chain seq x y z
N MET A 1 -8.36 -13.01 12.07
CA MET A 1 -7.02 -13.35 11.55
C MET A 1 -5.97 -12.40 12.12
N LEU A 2 -6.08 -11.08 11.90
CA LEU A 2 -5.11 -10.10 12.43
C LEU A 2 -4.93 -10.06 13.95
N ASP A 3 -6.02 -10.04 14.74
CA ASP A 3 -5.89 -10.03 16.21
C ASP A 3 -5.17 -11.27 16.73
N HIS A 4 -5.44 -12.44 16.12
CA HIS A 4 -4.72 -13.67 16.43
C HIS A 4 -3.24 -13.52 16.07
N TYR A 5 -2.93 -13.05 14.86
CA TYR A 5 -1.57 -12.83 14.37
C TYR A 5 -0.76 -11.85 15.24
N ILE A 6 -1.33 -10.74 15.68
CA ILE A 6 -0.64 -9.79 16.57
C ILE A 6 -0.45 -10.40 17.95
N THR A 7 -1.46 -11.11 18.48
CA THR A 7 -1.38 -11.72 19.82
C THR A 7 -0.41 -12.90 19.86
N THR A 8 -0.24 -13.63 18.76
CA THR A 8 0.75 -14.71 18.67
C THR A 8 2.18 -14.17 18.60
N ASN A 9 2.36 -12.97 18.05
CA ASN A 9 3.68 -12.38 17.80
C ASN A 9 4.02 -11.21 18.75
N SER A 10 3.15 -10.88 19.73
CA SER A 10 3.40 -9.82 20.69
C SER A 10 2.83 -10.11 22.08
N ILE A 11 3.57 -9.71 23.12
CA ILE A 11 3.16 -9.83 24.53
C ILE A 11 2.19 -8.71 24.94
N LEU A 12 2.09 -7.64 24.15
CA LEU A 12 1.21 -6.51 24.43
C LEU A 12 -0.19 -6.73 23.82
N PRO A 13 -1.26 -6.23 24.47
CA PRO A 13 -2.58 -6.23 23.85
C PRO A 13 -2.58 -5.43 22.54
N THR A 14 -3.27 -5.93 21.51
CA THR A 14 -3.38 -5.29 20.18
C THR A 14 -3.74 -3.80 20.27
N SER A 15 -4.69 -3.43 21.12
CA SER A 15 -5.11 -2.03 21.31
C SER A 15 -3.99 -1.13 21.86
N THR A 16 -3.08 -1.69 22.67
CA THR A 16 -1.92 -0.95 23.20
C THR A 16 -0.90 -0.72 22.09
N ILE A 17 -0.61 -1.74 21.29
CA ILE A 17 0.30 -1.65 20.14
C ILE A 17 -0.20 -0.59 19.16
N GLN A 18 -1.47 -0.69 18.74
CA GLN A 18 -2.08 0.26 17.80
C GLN A 18 -2.02 1.70 18.31
N ARG A 19 -2.26 1.92 19.60
CA ARG A 19 -2.16 3.25 20.23
C ARG A 19 -0.72 3.78 20.32
N LEU A 20 0.27 2.91 20.48
CA LEU A 20 1.67 3.32 20.51
C LEU A 20 2.16 3.65 19.10
N VAL A 21 1.87 2.78 18.14
CA VAL A 21 2.16 2.97 16.71
C VAL A 21 1.53 4.25 16.17
N SER A 22 0.30 4.57 16.57
CA SER A 22 -0.36 5.80 16.12
C SER A 22 0.38 7.08 16.55
N LYS A 23 1.23 7.02 17.57
CA LYS A 23 2.08 8.15 17.99
C LYS A 23 3.42 8.26 17.25
N GLY A 24 3.79 7.24 16.48
CA GLY A 24 5.10 7.16 15.83
C GLY A 24 5.95 6.03 16.42
N VAL A 25 6.61 5.26 15.56
CA VAL A 25 7.66 4.32 15.97
C VAL A 25 9.01 5.03 15.85
N PRO A 26 9.78 5.21 16.94
CA PRO A 26 11.12 5.79 16.88
C PRO A 26 12.07 4.93 16.05
N GLU A 27 12.97 5.57 15.29
CA GLU A 27 13.92 4.89 14.41
C GLU A 27 14.79 3.86 15.15
N GLY A 28 15.31 4.21 16.33
CA GLY A 28 16.21 3.34 17.09
C GLY A 28 15.60 2.04 17.63
N ILE A 29 14.28 1.87 17.59
CA ILE A 29 13.60 0.62 18.01
C ILE A 29 12.77 0.02 16.88
N ARG A 30 12.81 0.60 15.68
CA ARG A 30 11.91 0.21 14.58
C ARG A 30 12.16 -1.22 14.13
N GLU A 31 13.42 -1.61 14.00
CA GLU A 31 13.81 -2.99 13.66
C GLU A 31 13.14 -4.00 14.60
N GLU A 32 13.22 -3.76 15.91
CA GLU A 32 12.66 -4.66 16.93
C GLU A 32 11.14 -4.71 16.82
N VAL A 33 10.49 -3.55 16.69
CA VAL A 33 9.03 -3.47 16.53
C VAL A 33 8.58 -4.19 15.27
N TRP A 34 9.24 -3.96 14.13
CA TRP A 34 8.88 -4.60 12.87
C TRP A 34 9.17 -6.09 12.87
N PHE A 35 10.26 -6.54 13.50
CA PHE A 35 10.59 -7.96 13.64
C PHE A 35 9.50 -8.74 14.35
N TRP A 36 8.96 -8.20 15.45
CA TRP A 36 7.85 -8.83 16.18
C TRP A 36 6.53 -8.69 15.42
N LEU A 37 6.17 -7.47 14.98
CA LEU A 37 4.86 -7.25 14.36
C LEU A 37 4.71 -7.92 12.98
N SER A 38 5.80 -8.16 12.26
CA SER A 38 5.79 -8.95 11.02
C SER A 38 5.75 -10.45 11.26
N GLY A 39 5.94 -10.94 12.49
CA GLY A 39 6.11 -12.36 12.77
C GLY A 39 7.49 -12.91 12.37
N GLY A 40 8.44 -12.04 12.00
CA GLY A 40 9.82 -12.44 11.68
C GLY A 40 10.50 -13.21 12.80
N SER A 41 10.11 -12.96 14.06
CA SER A 41 10.56 -13.75 15.22
C SER A 41 10.26 -15.24 15.10
N SER A 42 9.10 -15.60 14.54
CA SER A 42 8.68 -17.00 14.37
C SER A 42 9.55 -17.67 13.29
N VAL A 43 9.77 -16.99 12.16
CA VAL A 43 10.68 -17.46 11.10
C VAL A 43 12.10 -17.65 11.62
N ALA A 44 12.60 -16.72 12.43
CA ALA A 44 13.93 -16.84 13.04
C ALA A 44 14.06 -18.06 13.98
N LEU A 45 12.96 -18.49 14.61
CA LEU A 45 12.91 -19.65 15.51
C LEU A 45 12.78 -20.99 14.78
N GLU A 46 12.25 -21.02 13.55
CA GLU A 46 12.05 -22.25 12.77
C GLU A 46 13.36 -22.98 12.39
N ARG A 47 14.52 -22.31 12.53
CA ARG A 47 15.88 -22.87 12.41
C ARG A 47 16.23 -23.57 11.08
N ASN A 48 15.34 -23.65 10.09
CA ASN A 48 15.64 -24.32 8.82
C ASN A 48 14.78 -23.80 7.64
N PRO A 49 15.38 -23.43 6.49
CA PRO A 49 16.81 -23.13 6.30
C PRO A 49 17.19 -21.79 6.93
N HIS A 50 18.37 -21.72 7.57
CA HIS A 50 18.90 -20.43 8.02
C HIS A 50 19.29 -19.57 6.83
N TYR A 51 19.18 -18.25 6.98
CA TYR A 51 19.49 -17.29 5.91
C TYR A 51 20.86 -17.56 5.26
N LYS A 52 21.88 -17.85 6.07
CA LYS A 52 23.24 -18.12 5.60
C LYS A 52 23.35 -19.35 4.71
N ASP A 53 22.55 -20.38 4.96
CA ASP A 53 22.57 -21.63 4.19
C ASP A 53 21.98 -21.43 2.79
N LEU A 54 21.21 -20.36 2.58
CA LEU A 54 20.54 -20.04 1.33
C LEU A 54 21.39 -19.19 0.38
N LEU A 55 22.42 -18.51 0.88
CA LEU A 55 23.17 -17.49 0.13
C LEU A 55 23.95 -18.07 -1.07
N ASP A 56 24.35 -19.33 -0.98
CA ASP A 56 25.16 -20.01 -2.00
C ASP A 56 24.30 -20.83 -2.99
N GLN A 57 22.97 -20.80 -2.84
CA GLN A 57 22.05 -21.56 -3.67
C GLN A 57 21.47 -20.70 -4.80
N ASP A 58 21.11 -21.34 -5.92
CA ASP A 58 20.47 -20.68 -7.05
C ASP A 58 19.00 -21.10 -7.15
N GLY A 59 18.10 -20.13 -6.99
CA GLY A 59 16.65 -20.32 -7.13
C GLY A 59 16.15 -20.23 -8.57
N GLY A 60 17.00 -19.88 -9.55
CA GLY A 60 16.61 -19.75 -10.96
C GLY A 60 15.97 -18.41 -11.34
N PHE A 61 15.95 -17.43 -10.42
CA PHE A 61 15.35 -16.10 -10.64
C PHE A 61 16.39 -14.97 -10.80
N GLY A 62 17.66 -15.30 -10.99
CA GLY A 62 18.78 -14.35 -10.96
C GLY A 62 18.63 -13.17 -11.91
N GLU A 63 18.16 -13.39 -13.15
CA GLU A 63 18.01 -12.32 -14.15
C GLU A 63 16.89 -11.34 -13.80
N LEU A 64 15.74 -11.84 -13.35
CA LEU A 64 14.60 -11.01 -12.93
C LEU A 64 14.96 -10.19 -11.68
N ILE A 65 15.64 -10.81 -10.72
CA ILE A 65 16.14 -10.13 -9.52
C ILE A 65 17.13 -9.04 -9.91
N ASP A 66 18.07 -9.32 -10.81
CA ASP A 66 19.09 -8.35 -11.21
C ASP A 66 18.48 -7.13 -11.92
N LEU A 67 17.43 -7.35 -12.74
CA LEU A 67 16.68 -6.26 -13.36
C LEU A 67 16.01 -5.37 -12.32
N ASP A 68 15.29 -5.94 -11.36
CA ASP A 68 14.61 -5.16 -10.32
C ASP A 68 15.57 -4.47 -9.35
N VAL A 69 16.65 -5.13 -8.96
CA VAL A 69 17.71 -4.54 -8.13
C VAL A 69 18.31 -3.30 -8.80
N SER A 70 18.46 -3.29 -10.12
CA SER A 70 19.06 -2.15 -10.84
C SER A 70 18.22 -0.86 -10.78
N ARG A 71 16.90 -0.99 -10.62
CA ARG A 71 15.96 0.14 -10.57
C ARG A 71 15.41 0.44 -9.17
N THR A 72 15.54 -0.48 -8.22
CA THR A 72 15.02 -0.30 -6.85
C THR A 72 15.92 0.66 -6.06
N PHE A 73 15.37 1.80 -5.67
CA PHE A 73 16.08 2.85 -4.90
C PHE A 73 17.41 3.26 -5.58
N CYS A 74 17.47 3.25 -6.91
CA CYS A 74 18.69 3.54 -7.66
C CYS A 74 19.19 4.98 -7.43
N GLU A 75 18.28 5.94 -7.23
CA GLU A 75 18.58 7.35 -7.00
C GLU A 75 18.83 7.70 -5.52
N GLU A 76 18.52 6.78 -4.59
CA GLU A 76 18.63 7.01 -3.15
C GLU A 76 20.09 6.95 -2.69
N LYS A 77 20.69 8.14 -2.46
CA LYS A 77 22.11 8.27 -2.12
C LYS A 77 22.53 7.47 -0.90
N ASN A 78 21.70 7.46 0.14
CA ASN A 78 22.00 6.74 1.39
C ASN A 78 21.94 5.22 1.17
N TRP A 79 20.97 4.74 0.40
CA TRP A 79 20.84 3.34 0.00
C TRP A 79 22.08 2.85 -0.76
N GLN A 80 22.53 3.61 -1.77
CA GLN A 80 23.71 3.26 -2.56
C GLN A 80 24.99 3.22 -1.69
N LYS A 81 25.18 4.20 -0.79
CA LYS A 81 26.31 4.25 0.14
C LYS A 81 26.36 3.06 1.10
N LYS A 82 25.21 2.59 1.58
CA LYS A 82 25.10 1.40 2.44
C LYS A 82 25.32 0.08 1.68
N GLY A 83 25.47 0.12 0.36
CA GLY A 83 25.54 -1.08 -0.48
C GLY A 83 24.21 -1.82 -0.58
N GLY A 84 23.08 -1.09 -0.44
CA GLY A 84 21.74 -1.65 -0.36
C GLY A 84 21.41 -2.58 -1.53
N ALA A 85 21.79 -2.22 -2.77
CA ALA A 85 21.57 -3.07 -3.94
C ALA A 85 22.23 -4.47 -3.82
N LYS A 86 23.42 -4.57 -3.20
CA LYS A 86 24.11 -5.85 -3.00
C LYS A 86 23.41 -6.69 -1.93
N ILE A 87 22.96 -6.04 -0.85
CA ILE A 87 22.17 -6.67 0.22
C ILE A 87 20.85 -7.19 -0.33
N LEU A 88 20.14 -6.34 -1.07
CA LEU A 88 18.86 -6.66 -1.72
C LEU A 88 18.97 -7.87 -2.64
N LYS A 89 19.99 -7.91 -3.50
CA LYS A 89 20.26 -9.04 -4.39
C LYS A 89 20.45 -10.35 -3.62
N ARG A 90 21.21 -10.35 -2.53
CA ARG A 90 21.42 -11.54 -1.69
C ARG A 90 20.12 -11.97 -1.01
N LEU A 91 19.42 -11.04 -0.39
CA LEU A 91 18.17 -11.29 0.33
C LEU A 91 17.09 -11.89 -0.59
N LEU A 92 16.87 -11.30 -1.77
CA LEU A 92 15.88 -11.80 -2.73
C LEU A 92 16.25 -13.17 -3.31
N ARG A 93 17.54 -13.42 -3.59
CA ARG A 93 18.00 -14.75 -4.04
C ARG A 93 17.76 -15.80 -2.96
N ALA A 94 18.14 -15.51 -1.72
CA ALA A 94 17.88 -16.42 -0.60
C ALA A 94 16.38 -16.70 -0.42
N TYR A 95 15.53 -15.67 -0.54
CA TYR A 95 14.07 -15.86 -0.45
C TYR A 95 13.54 -16.76 -1.57
N SER A 96 14.00 -16.56 -2.80
CA SER A 96 13.57 -17.37 -3.94
C SER A 96 13.92 -18.86 -3.79
N VAL A 97 14.98 -19.17 -3.05
CA VAL A 97 15.37 -20.54 -2.69
C VAL A 97 14.51 -21.07 -1.53
N ARG A 98 14.25 -20.23 -0.51
CA ARG A 98 13.43 -20.61 0.65
C ARG A 98 12.03 -21.05 0.24
N ASN A 99 11.39 -20.28 -0.64
CA ASN A 99 10.04 -20.55 -1.09
C ASN A 99 9.98 -20.60 -2.62
N PRO A 100 10.31 -21.75 -3.24
CA PRO A 100 10.29 -21.89 -4.70
C PRO A 100 8.91 -21.78 -5.33
N MET A 101 7.84 -21.93 -4.54
CA MET A 101 6.46 -21.79 -5.02
C MET A 101 6.14 -20.33 -5.36
N VAL A 102 6.66 -19.39 -4.56
CA VAL A 102 6.62 -17.96 -4.86
C VAL A 102 7.79 -17.59 -5.77
N GLY A 103 9.00 -18.07 -5.43
CA GLY A 103 10.24 -17.72 -6.10
C GLY A 103 10.52 -16.23 -5.98
N TYR A 104 10.44 -15.53 -7.11
CA TYR A 104 10.52 -14.08 -7.17
C TYR A 104 9.38 -13.50 -8.01
N CYS A 105 8.67 -12.54 -7.43
CA CYS A 105 7.65 -11.74 -8.11
C CYS A 105 8.10 -10.28 -8.22
N GLN A 106 7.85 -9.68 -9.38
CA GLN A 106 8.20 -8.30 -9.65
C GLN A 106 7.48 -7.35 -8.68
N GLY A 107 8.22 -6.41 -8.10
CA GLY A 107 7.74 -5.52 -7.04
C GLY A 107 8.12 -5.96 -5.62
N MET A 108 8.46 -7.25 -5.41
CA MET A 108 8.98 -7.72 -4.12
C MET A 108 10.27 -7.00 -3.71
N SER A 109 11.05 -6.53 -4.69
CA SER A 109 12.30 -5.79 -4.43
C SER A 109 12.08 -4.54 -3.59
N TYR A 110 10.98 -3.81 -3.78
CA TYR A 110 10.68 -2.61 -3.01
C TYR A 110 10.33 -2.95 -1.55
N VAL A 111 9.50 -3.98 -1.34
CA VAL A 111 9.17 -4.49 0.00
C VAL A 111 10.44 -4.89 0.76
N ALA A 112 11.33 -5.64 0.11
CA ALA A 112 12.62 -6.01 0.68
C ALA A 112 13.55 -4.81 0.91
N ALA A 113 13.55 -3.82 0.02
CA ALA A 113 14.39 -2.63 0.16
C ALA A 113 14.02 -1.77 1.37
N LEU A 114 12.73 -1.58 1.65
CA LEU A 114 12.31 -0.84 2.85
C LEU A 114 12.66 -1.60 4.14
N LEU A 115 12.51 -2.92 4.14
CA LEU A 115 12.97 -3.76 5.24
C LEU A 115 14.48 -3.61 5.49
N ILE A 116 15.30 -3.58 4.44
CA ILE A 116 16.75 -3.37 4.56
C ILE A 116 17.09 -1.96 5.05
N ASP A 117 16.29 -0.94 4.73
CA ASP A 117 16.56 0.41 5.23
C ASP A 117 16.24 0.56 6.72
N CYS A 118 15.27 -0.22 7.24
CA CYS A 118 14.84 -0.19 8.63
C CYS A 118 15.45 -1.27 9.53
N CYS A 119 15.99 -2.35 8.96
CA CYS A 119 16.43 -3.53 9.69
C CYS A 119 17.78 -4.04 9.20
N SER A 120 18.50 -4.76 10.07
CA SER A 120 19.63 -5.61 9.67
C SER A 120 19.22 -6.67 8.62
N GLU A 121 20.16 -7.10 7.77
CA GLU A 121 19.89 -7.98 6.62
C GLU A 121 19.18 -9.29 6.99
N GLU A 122 19.60 -9.95 8.08
CA GLU A 122 18.99 -11.20 8.54
C GLU A 122 17.58 -10.96 9.11
N VAL A 123 17.36 -9.87 9.84
CA VAL A 123 16.02 -9.49 10.34
C VAL A 123 15.11 -9.12 9.18
N ALA A 124 15.60 -8.36 8.20
CA ALA A 124 14.88 -8.02 6.98
C ALA A 124 14.45 -9.28 6.21
N PHE A 125 15.33 -10.29 6.11
CA PHE A 125 15.01 -11.57 5.49
C PHE A 125 13.87 -12.28 6.25
N CYS A 126 13.98 -12.40 7.58
CA CYS A 126 12.93 -13.02 8.40
C CYS A 126 11.59 -12.29 8.28
N CYS A 127 11.60 -10.96 8.29
CA CYS A 127 10.40 -10.14 8.12
C CYS A 127 9.79 -10.36 6.73
N LEU A 128 10.59 -10.41 5.66
CA LEU A 128 10.09 -10.67 4.31
C LEU A 128 9.40 -12.03 4.21
N CYS A 129 10.05 -13.07 4.77
CA CYS A 129 9.47 -14.41 4.80
C CYS A 129 8.14 -14.41 5.52
N ALA A 130 8.11 -13.84 6.72
CA ALA A 130 6.91 -13.81 7.53
C ALA A 130 5.79 -13.01 6.86
N LEU A 131 6.08 -11.87 6.22
CA LEU A 131 5.08 -11.06 5.52
C LEU A 131 4.40 -11.81 4.37
N ILE A 132 5.15 -12.61 3.62
CA ILE A 132 4.66 -13.29 2.42
C ILE A 132 4.04 -14.66 2.75
N GLU A 133 4.61 -15.40 3.69
CA GLU A 133 4.24 -16.79 3.99
C GLU A 133 3.07 -16.85 5.00
N ASP A 134 3.20 -16.13 6.11
CA ASP A 134 2.29 -16.24 7.27
C ASP A 134 1.68 -14.90 7.70
N GLY A 135 1.94 -13.86 6.91
CA GLY A 135 1.81 -12.46 7.30
C GLY A 135 0.45 -11.85 7.00
N PRO A 136 0.37 -10.50 7.06
CA PRO A 136 -0.86 -9.78 6.76
C PRO A 136 -1.13 -9.72 5.24
N MET A 137 -0.16 -10.08 4.40
CA MET A 137 -0.34 -10.09 2.95
C MET A 137 -1.32 -11.20 2.56
N PRO A 138 -2.33 -10.93 1.72
CA PRO A 138 -3.27 -11.96 1.31
C PRO A 138 -2.58 -13.06 0.48
N PRO A 139 -3.16 -14.27 0.45
CA PRO A 139 -2.69 -15.31 -0.45
C PRO A 139 -2.80 -14.85 -1.90
N ASP A 140 -1.95 -15.44 -2.74
CA ASP A 140 -1.90 -15.22 -4.18
C ASP A 140 -1.38 -13.85 -4.63
N TYR A 141 -0.77 -13.08 -3.74
CA TYR A 141 -0.19 -11.78 -4.09
C TYR A 141 1.05 -11.92 -4.99
N TYR A 142 1.95 -12.85 -4.66
CA TYR A 142 3.21 -13.04 -5.38
C TYR A 142 3.28 -14.38 -6.14
N THR A 143 2.21 -15.19 -6.13
CA THR A 143 2.14 -16.41 -6.94
C THR A 143 1.38 -16.15 -8.25
N SER A 144 0.05 -16.05 -8.19
CA SER A 144 -0.80 -15.83 -9.38
C SER A 144 -1.22 -14.38 -9.60
N LEU A 145 -0.85 -13.47 -8.68
CA LEU A 145 -1.25 -12.06 -8.65
C LEU A 145 -2.77 -11.83 -8.49
N LYS A 146 -3.56 -12.92 -8.40
CA LYS A 146 -5.02 -12.88 -8.22
C LYS A 146 -5.39 -12.11 -6.95
N GLY A 147 -4.59 -12.20 -5.89
CA GLY A 147 -4.82 -11.45 -4.67
C GLY A 147 -4.79 -9.93 -4.89
N ALA A 148 -3.80 -9.41 -5.62
CA ALA A 148 -3.70 -7.98 -5.90
C ALA A 148 -4.85 -7.49 -6.80
N VAL A 149 -5.30 -8.32 -7.73
CA VAL A 149 -6.45 -8.02 -8.60
C VAL A 149 -7.76 -7.99 -7.81
N VAL A 150 -7.93 -8.92 -6.87
CA VAL A 150 -9.06 -8.91 -5.94
C VAL A 150 -9.05 -7.63 -5.12
N ASP A 151 -7.92 -7.23 -4.54
CA ASP A 151 -7.83 -6.01 -3.73
C ASP A 151 -8.06 -4.74 -4.54
N ARG A 152 -7.65 -4.71 -5.82
CA ARG A 152 -8.02 -3.65 -6.75
C ARG A 152 -9.54 -3.55 -6.95
N LEU A 153 -10.24 -4.67 -7.13
CA LEU A 153 -11.71 -4.67 -7.23
C LEU A 153 -12.38 -4.24 -5.92
N VAL A 154 -11.79 -4.61 -4.77
CA VAL A 154 -12.27 -4.14 -3.46
C VAL A 154 -12.08 -2.63 -3.32
N LEU A 155 -10.98 -2.06 -3.84
CA LEU A 155 -10.76 -0.62 -3.87
C LEU A 155 -11.83 0.09 -4.71
N GLU A 156 -12.19 -0.46 -5.88
CA GLU A 156 -13.25 0.09 -6.73
C GLU A 156 -14.59 0.13 -5.98
N GLU A 157 -14.99 -0.97 -5.36
CA GLU A 157 -16.24 -1.02 -4.58
C GLU A 157 -16.21 -0.07 -3.38
N LEU A 158 -15.06 0.07 -2.71
CA LEU A 158 -14.89 1.07 -1.65
C LEU A 158 -14.96 2.49 -2.21
N ALA A 159 -14.37 2.77 -3.37
CA ALA A 159 -14.44 4.09 -4.00
C ALA A 159 -15.90 4.44 -4.36
N GLU A 160 -16.72 3.50 -4.82
CA GLU A 160 -18.15 3.73 -5.05
C GLU A 160 -18.91 4.12 -3.77
N GLN A 161 -18.51 3.55 -2.62
CA GLN A 161 -19.14 3.83 -1.34
C GLN A 161 -18.71 5.18 -0.76
N TYR A 162 -17.42 5.50 -0.83
CA TYR A 162 -16.83 6.66 -0.16
C TYR A 162 -16.59 7.86 -1.09
N LEU A 163 -16.29 7.65 -2.36
CA LEU A 163 -15.88 8.69 -3.33
C LEU A 163 -16.93 8.87 -4.43
N LYS A 164 -18.19 9.06 -4.02
CA LYS A 164 -19.35 9.19 -4.93
C LYS A 164 -19.19 10.30 -5.96
N GLY A 165 -18.48 11.37 -5.64
CA GLY A 165 -18.19 12.45 -6.57
C GLY A 165 -17.32 11.97 -7.73
N LEU A 166 -16.20 11.33 -7.42
CA LEU A 166 -15.31 10.71 -8.41
C LEU A 166 -16.02 9.64 -9.23
N CYS A 167 -16.70 8.69 -8.58
CA CYS A 167 -17.38 7.59 -9.27
C CYS A 167 -18.53 8.10 -10.15
N GLY A 168 -19.30 9.08 -9.70
CA GLY A 168 -20.34 9.71 -10.52
C GLY A 168 -19.78 10.46 -11.72
N ALA A 169 -18.65 11.17 -11.56
CA ALA A 169 -17.97 11.79 -12.68
C ALA A 169 -17.53 10.73 -13.72
N LEU A 170 -16.89 9.64 -13.26
CA LEU A 170 -16.43 8.55 -14.14
C LEU A 170 -17.60 7.92 -14.91
N GLU A 171 -18.71 7.64 -14.23
CA GLU A 171 -19.92 7.06 -14.85
C GLU A 171 -20.52 7.97 -15.92
N ASN A 172 -20.54 9.30 -15.69
CA ASN A 172 -21.05 10.28 -16.65
C ASN A 172 -20.26 10.28 -17.98
N GLU A 173 -18.97 9.96 -17.93
CA GLU A 173 -18.11 9.83 -19.10
C GLU A 173 -17.95 8.38 -19.60
N GLN A 174 -18.73 7.43 -19.05
CA GLN A 174 -18.65 5.99 -19.35
C GLN A 174 -17.23 5.41 -19.11
N ARG A 175 -16.55 5.95 -18.10
CA ARG A 175 -15.23 5.54 -17.64
C ARG A 175 -15.32 4.75 -16.35
N SER A 176 -14.24 4.07 -15.99
CA SER A 176 -14.13 3.34 -14.72
C SER A 176 -12.79 3.59 -14.05
N LEU A 177 -12.77 3.48 -12.72
CA LEU A 177 -11.54 3.52 -11.94
C LEU A 177 -10.57 2.40 -12.35
N SER A 178 -11.08 1.32 -12.95
CA SER A 178 -10.27 0.23 -13.51
C SER A 178 -9.31 0.68 -14.62
N GLU A 179 -9.54 1.83 -15.28
CA GLU A 179 -8.58 2.41 -16.23
C GLU A 179 -7.25 2.79 -15.56
N PHE A 180 -7.27 3.06 -14.25
CA PHE A 180 -6.11 3.48 -13.46
C PHE A 180 -5.48 2.31 -12.68
N SER A 181 -5.85 1.07 -13.01
CA SER A 181 -5.35 -0.15 -12.36
C SER A 181 -3.82 -0.25 -12.31
N PHE A 182 -3.15 0.21 -13.36
CA PHE A 182 -1.69 0.20 -13.46
C PHE A 182 -1.02 1.12 -12.42
N LEU A 183 -1.71 2.17 -11.95
CA LEU A 183 -1.24 3.03 -10.86
C LEU A 183 -1.48 2.37 -9.50
N THR A 184 -2.65 1.75 -9.32
CA THR A 184 -3.09 1.28 -8.01
C THR A 184 -2.55 -0.09 -7.64
N ILE A 185 -2.32 -1.00 -8.59
CA ILE A 185 -1.77 -2.34 -8.30
C ILE A 185 -0.42 -2.26 -7.56
N PRO A 186 0.55 -1.42 -7.98
CA PRO A 186 1.79 -1.20 -7.24
C PRO A 186 1.60 -0.79 -5.78
N TRP A 187 0.54 -0.05 -5.45
CA TRP A 187 0.26 0.35 -4.06
C TRP A 187 0.06 -0.85 -3.14
N TYR A 188 -0.55 -1.92 -3.65
CA TYR A 188 -0.78 -3.15 -2.91
C TYR A 188 0.43 -4.09 -2.98
N LEU A 189 0.98 -4.33 -4.17
CA LEU A 189 2.10 -5.26 -4.36
C LEU A 189 3.39 -4.77 -3.71
N CYS A 190 3.61 -3.46 -3.65
CA CYS A 190 4.81 -2.88 -3.04
C CYS A 190 4.52 -2.23 -1.69
N LEU A 191 3.28 -2.32 -1.18
CA LEU A 191 2.85 -1.66 0.06
C LEU A 191 3.24 -0.17 0.06
N PHE A 192 2.92 0.52 -1.04
CA PHE A 192 3.30 1.89 -1.39
C PHE A 192 4.79 2.23 -1.53
N THR A 193 5.70 1.30 -1.23
CA THR A 193 7.15 1.54 -1.21
C THR A 193 7.74 1.93 -2.57
N ALA A 194 7.13 1.49 -3.67
CA ALA A 194 7.56 1.86 -5.02
C ALA A 194 7.05 3.23 -5.47
N THR A 195 6.15 3.84 -4.71
CA THR A 195 5.36 5.01 -5.14
C THR A 195 5.53 6.22 -4.23
N LEU A 196 5.67 6.00 -2.92
CA LEU A 196 5.79 7.07 -1.93
C LEU A 196 7.23 7.21 -1.42
N PRO A 197 7.64 8.43 -1.01
CA PRO A 197 8.91 8.65 -0.32
C PRO A 197 9.14 7.67 0.85
N VAL A 198 10.40 7.34 1.14
CA VAL A 198 10.78 6.30 2.11
C VAL A 198 10.22 6.57 3.51
N ASP A 199 10.23 7.81 3.97
CA ASP A 199 9.71 8.23 5.28
C ASP A 199 8.19 8.02 5.40
N VAL A 200 7.47 8.37 4.34
CA VAL A 200 6.01 8.16 4.23
C VAL A 200 5.69 6.67 4.16
N SER A 201 6.39 5.92 3.32
CA SER A 201 6.25 4.47 3.21
C SER A 201 6.52 3.77 4.54
N THR A 202 7.58 4.16 5.25
CA THR A 202 7.89 3.68 6.60
C THR A 202 6.73 3.94 7.56
N ARG A 203 6.11 5.12 7.49
CA ARG A 203 4.97 5.45 8.34
C ARG A 203 3.74 4.60 8.03
N ILE A 204 3.46 4.34 6.75
CA ILE A 204 2.39 3.44 6.32
C ILE A 204 2.66 2.02 6.86
N TRP A 205 3.91 1.57 6.79
CA TRP A 205 4.33 0.27 7.29
C TRP A 205 4.17 0.11 8.81
N ASP A 206 4.51 1.13 9.60
CA ASP A 206 4.24 1.15 11.04
C ASP A 206 2.77 0.81 11.32
N PHE A 207 1.84 1.49 10.63
CA PHE A 207 0.41 1.24 10.78
C PHE A 207 0.02 -0.13 10.23
N TYR A 208 0.49 -0.50 9.05
CA TYR A 208 0.18 -1.76 8.38
C TYR A 208 0.55 -2.97 9.25
N LEU A 209 1.74 -3.00 9.83
CA LEU A 209 2.18 -4.10 10.70
C LEU A 209 1.32 -4.23 11.97
N ALA A 210 0.76 -3.12 12.47
CA ALA A 210 -0.09 -3.12 13.67
C ALA A 210 -1.61 -3.24 13.39
N ASN A 211 -2.06 -2.95 12.17
CA ASN A 211 -3.48 -2.84 11.83
C ASN A 211 -3.87 -3.66 10.59
N GLY A 212 -2.93 -4.35 9.94
CA GLY A 212 -3.16 -5.17 8.76
C GLY A 212 -3.45 -4.39 7.48
N MET A 213 -3.91 -5.12 6.46
CA MET A 213 -4.13 -4.61 5.10
C MET A 213 -5.12 -3.45 5.01
N CYS A 214 -6.02 -3.28 5.99
CA CYS A 214 -6.94 -2.15 5.97
C CYS A 214 -6.25 -0.78 5.87
N VAL A 215 -5.02 -0.65 6.36
CA VAL A 215 -4.23 0.58 6.24
C VAL A 215 -3.97 0.92 4.78
N ILE A 216 -3.60 -0.07 3.96
CA ILE A 216 -3.30 0.15 2.54
C ILE A 216 -4.53 0.69 1.82
N PHE A 217 -5.71 0.11 2.04
CA PHE A 217 -6.97 0.62 1.48
C PHE A 217 -7.33 2.03 1.97
N ARG A 218 -7.15 2.31 3.25
CA ARG A 218 -7.46 3.64 3.82
C ARG A 218 -6.56 4.73 3.22
N VAL A 219 -5.28 4.43 3.02
CA VAL A 219 -4.34 5.35 2.36
C VAL A 219 -4.69 5.50 0.87
N SER A 220 -5.00 4.41 0.15
CA SER A 220 -5.47 4.46 -1.24
C SER A 220 -6.70 5.37 -1.40
N LEU A 221 -7.70 5.23 -0.51
CA LEU A 221 -8.88 6.09 -0.51
C LEU A 221 -8.54 7.53 -0.17
N GLY A 222 -7.60 7.78 0.75
CA GLY A 222 -7.12 9.13 1.07
C GLY A 222 -6.49 9.82 -0.13
N ILE A 223 -5.60 9.13 -0.85
CA ILE A 223 -4.97 9.64 -2.08
C ILE A 223 -6.03 9.97 -3.13
N LEU A 224 -6.97 9.05 -3.39
CA LEU A 224 -8.05 9.28 -4.35
C LEU A 224 -9.01 10.39 -3.90
N MET A 225 -9.22 10.54 -2.60
CA MET A 225 -10.07 11.59 -2.04
C MET A 225 -9.48 12.98 -2.24
N VAL A 226 -8.16 13.14 -2.10
CA VAL A 226 -7.48 14.40 -2.41
C VAL A 226 -7.50 14.65 -3.93
N ALA A 227 -7.21 13.62 -4.72
CA ALA A 227 -7.18 13.73 -6.18
C ALA A 227 -8.54 14.10 -6.80
N GLN A 228 -9.66 13.63 -6.22
CA GLN A 228 -11.00 13.97 -6.73
C GLN A 228 -11.43 15.42 -6.43
N GLY A 229 -10.81 16.11 -5.46
CA GLY A 229 -11.28 17.43 -4.99
C GLY A 229 -11.44 18.45 -6.13
N PRO A 230 -10.41 18.64 -6.99
CA PRO A 230 -10.50 19.54 -8.13
C PRO A 230 -11.49 19.08 -9.22
N ILE A 231 -11.66 17.77 -9.41
CA ILE A 231 -12.63 17.22 -10.37
C ILE A 231 -14.07 17.49 -9.92
N VAL A 232 -14.36 17.23 -8.64
CA VAL A 232 -15.71 17.37 -8.08
C VAL A 232 -16.13 18.83 -7.95
N SER A 233 -15.17 19.74 -7.73
CA SER A 233 -15.41 21.19 -7.72
C SER A 233 -15.55 21.78 -9.13
N GLY A 234 -15.22 21.02 -10.17
CA GLY A 234 -15.24 21.47 -11.57
C GLY A 234 -14.06 22.36 -11.94
N GLU A 235 -13.00 22.37 -11.14
CA GLU A 235 -11.75 23.09 -11.43
C GLU A 235 -10.92 22.36 -12.50
N ASP A 236 -10.88 21.02 -12.44
CA ASP A 236 -10.15 20.16 -13.35
C ASP A 236 -11.07 19.10 -14.00
N SER A 237 -10.62 18.48 -15.08
CA SER A 237 -11.37 17.45 -15.82
C SER A 237 -10.98 16.03 -15.38
N LEU A 238 -11.78 15.03 -15.73
CA LEU A 238 -11.42 13.62 -15.50
C LEU A 238 -10.17 13.16 -16.26
N ASN A 239 -9.76 13.88 -17.30
CA ASN A 239 -8.51 13.57 -18.00
C ASN A 239 -7.29 13.88 -17.13
N ASP A 240 -7.44 14.80 -16.17
CA ASP A 240 -6.37 15.23 -15.26
C ASP A 240 -6.23 14.30 -14.04
N LEU A 241 -7.12 13.30 -13.88
CA LEU A 241 -7.15 12.42 -12.70
C LEU A 241 -5.83 11.72 -12.44
N ARG A 242 -5.11 11.28 -13.49
CA ARG A 242 -3.78 10.67 -13.33
C ARG A 242 -2.80 11.64 -12.67
N ASP A 243 -2.70 12.85 -13.21
CA ASP A 243 -1.75 13.87 -12.73
C ASP A 243 -2.14 14.35 -11.33
N LEU A 244 -3.44 14.40 -11.02
CA LEU A 244 -3.96 14.71 -9.68
C LEU A 244 -3.65 13.60 -8.68
N ILE A 245 -3.70 12.32 -9.07
CA ILE A 245 -3.24 11.19 -8.23
C ILE A 245 -1.74 11.32 -7.97
N GLU A 246 -0.93 11.55 -9.01
CA GLU A 246 0.53 11.72 -8.87
C GLU A 246 0.88 12.92 -7.99
N LYS A 247 0.17 14.04 -8.14
CA LYS A 247 0.30 15.21 -7.26
C LYS A 247 -0.07 14.87 -5.82
N SER A 248 -1.17 14.15 -5.60
CA SER A 248 -1.61 13.75 -4.26
C SER A 248 -0.59 12.85 -3.56
N ILE A 249 0.04 11.94 -4.31
CA ILE A 249 1.15 11.09 -3.84
C ILE A 249 2.36 11.95 -3.45
N ASN A 250 2.76 12.89 -4.31
CA ASN A 250 3.94 13.73 -4.09
C ASN A 250 3.78 14.74 -2.94
N GLU A 251 2.54 15.13 -2.63
CA GLU A 251 2.25 16.05 -1.52
C GLU A 251 1.92 15.32 -0.20
N LEU A 252 1.77 13.99 -0.22
CA LEU A 252 1.47 13.19 0.95
C LEU A 252 2.65 13.19 1.92
N GLY A 253 2.42 13.63 3.16
CA GLY A 253 3.37 13.63 4.25
C GLY A 253 3.10 12.56 5.30
N VAL A 254 4.11 12.32 6.15
CA VAL A 254 4.05 11.38 7.29
C VAL A 254 2.87 11.67 8.23
N CYS A 255 2.50 12.94 8.38
CA CYS A 255 1.41 13.37 9.27
C CYS A 255 0.01 13.09 8.71
N ASP A 256 -0.12 12.87 7.39
CA ASP A 256 -1.42 12.61 6.75
C ASP A 256 -1.85 11.14 6.91
N VAL A 257 -0.90 10.22 7.11
CA VAL A 257 -1.19 8.77 7.24
C VAL A 257 -2.16 8.46 8.40
N PRO A 258 -1.97 8.98 9.63
CA PRO A 258 -2.96 8.84 10.70
C PRO A 258 -4.33 9.43 10.36
N ASP A 259 -4.37 10.55 9.65
CA ASP A 259 -5.62 11.25 9.30
C ASP A 259 -6.42 10.44 8.28
N TYR A 260 -5.78 9.90 7.25
CA TYR A 260 -6.41 8.98 6.30
C TYR A 260 -6.89 7.70 6.98
N CYS A 261 -6.08 7.15 7.88
CA CYS A 261 -6.48 5.98 8.67
C CYS A 261 -7.71 6.26 9.55
N THR A 262 -7.84 7.48 10.06
CA THR A 262 -8.96 7.91 10.89
C THR A 262 -10.21 8.18 10.06
N ALA A 263 -10.08 8.89 8.94
CA ALA A 263 -11.17 9.23 8.03
C ALA A 263 -11.88 7.97 7.48
N PHE A 264 -11.11 6.93 7.18
CA PHE A 264 -11.61 5.67 6.65
C PHE A 264 -11.60 4.53 7.68
N ASN A 265 -11.74 4.84 8.98
CA ASN A 265 -11.67 3.85 10.06
C ASN A 265 -12.72 2.72 9.96
N LYS A 266 -13.84 2.95 9.27
CA LYS A 266 -14.90 1.96 9.00
C LYS A 266 -14.45 0.88 8.02
N VAL A 267 -13.43 1.15 7.20
CA VAL A 267 -12.78 0.15 6.36
C VAL A 267 -11.90 -0.71 7.27
N THR A 268 -12.43 -1.80 7.80
CA THR A 268 -11.72 -2.73 8.70
C THR A 268 -11.25 -3.96 7.92
N ASN A 269 -10.32 -4.74 8.47
CA ASN A 269 -9.92 -6.00 7.84
C ASN A 269 -11.11 -6.95 7.64
N THR A 270 -12.06 -6.99 8.59
CA THR A 270 -13.28 -7.80 8.45
C THR A 270 -14.12 -7.36 7.25
N VAL A 271 -14.29 -6.06 7.03
CA VAL A 271 -15.02 -5.54 5.86
C VAL A 271 -14.29 -5.93 4.57
N ILE A 272 -12.97 -5.75 4.54
CA ILE A 272 -12.14 -6.12 3.39
C ILE A 272 -12.21 -7.62 3.10
N ASP A 273 -12.11 -8.47 4.12
CA ASP A 273 -12.15 -9.93 3.94
C ASP A 273 -13.49 -10.40 3.38
N VAL A 274 -14.61 -9.80 3.81
CA VAL A 274 -15.94 -10.06 3.24
C VAL A 274 -16.00 -9.63 1.77
N MET A 275 -15.48 -8.44 1.43
CA MET A 275 -15.45 -7.96 0.05
C MET A 275 -14.55 -8.84 -0.83
N ARG A 276 -13.37 -9.23 -0.33
CA ARG A 276 -12.44 -10.16 -1.01
C ARG A 276 -13.11 -11.48 -1.33
N GLU A 277 -13.86 -12.06 -0.38
CA GLU A 277 -14.58 -13.31 -0.61
C GLU A 277 -15.63 -13.17 -1.71
N SER A 278 -16.36 -12.04 -1.74
CA SER A 278 -17.31 -11.75 -2.82
C SER A 278 -16.61 -11.65 -4.18
N LYS A 279 -15.55 -10.84 -4.28
CA LYS A 279 -14.82 -10.61 -5.53
C LYS A 279 -14.11 -11.85 -6.04
N ARG A 280 -13.58 -12.70 -5.16
CA ARG A 280 -13.02 -14.00 -5.58
C ARG A 280 -14.05 -14.90 -6.24
N LYS A 281 -15.27 -14.97 -5.68
CA LYS A 281 -16.38 -15.75 -6.27
C LYS A 281 -16.85 -15.17 -7.61
N GLU A 282 -16.78 -13.85 -7.79
CA GLU A 282 -17.09 -13.20 -9.08
C GLU A 282 -16.06 -13.62 -10.14
N ILE A 283 -14.77 -13.48 -9.86
CA ILE A 283 -13.68 -13.87 -10.77
C ILE A 283 -13.76 -15.36 -11.12
N GLU A 284 -13.97 -16.24 -10.14
CA GLU A 284 -14.06 -17.69 -10.39
C GLU A 284 -15.20 -18.07 -11.32
N LYS A 285 -16.35 -17.37 -11.22
CA LYS A 285 -17.48 -17.58 -12.14
C LYS A 285 -17.15 -17.11 -13.54
N GLU A 286 -16.49 -15.97 -13.69
CA GLU A 286 -16.04 -15.45 -14.99
C GLU A 286 -15.04 -16.41 -15.65
N GLU A 287 -14.04 -16.88 -14.90
CA GLU A 287 -13.07 -17.89 -15.36
C GLU A 287 -13.75 -19.21 -15.78
N GLU A 288 -14.79 -19.65 -15.07
CA GLU A 288 -15.56 -20.85 -15.42
C GLU A 288 -16.36 -20.65 -16.71
N VAL A 289 -16.96 -19.47 -16.89
CA VAL A 289 -17.69 -19.08 -18.10
C VAL A 289 -16.72 -19.06 -19.29
N ASP A 290 -15.59 -18.37 -19.18
CA ASP A 290 -14.61 -18.29 -20.27
C ASP A 290 -14.07 -19.66 -20.68
N ARG A 291 -13.83 -20.53 -19.69
CA ARG A 291 -13.43 -21.92 -19.93
C ARG A 291 -14.49 -22.71 -20.69
N LYS A 292 -15.78 -22.50 -20.40
CA LYS A 292 -16.90 -23.14 -21.13
C LYS A 292 -17.05 -22.63 -22.55
N PHE A 293 -16.77 -21.35 -22.79
CA PHE A 293 -16.91 -20.73 -24.12
C PHE A 293 -15.62 -20.74 -24.94
N GLY A 294 -14.54 -21.35 -24.43
CA GLY A 294 -13.24 -21.42 -25.12
C GLY A 294 -12.61 -20.05 -25.38
N ARG A 295 -13.04 -19.02 -24.64
CA ARG A 295 -12.39 -17.71 -24.68
C ARG A 295 -11.06 -17.85 -23.97
N LYS A 296 -9.97 -17.48 -24.64
CA LYS A 296 -8.71 -17.26 -23.93
C LYS A 296 -8.96 -16.10 -22.99
N THR A 297 -8.80 -16.33 -21.70
CA THR A 297 -8.65 -15.24 -20.74
C THR A 297 -7.52 -14.37 -21.26
N ASP A 298 -7.80 -13.10 -21.57
CA ASP A 298 -6.73 -12.14 -21.78
C ASP A 298 -5.91 -12.14 -20.50
N ASN A 299 -4.73 -12.73 -20.57
CA ASN A 299 -3.84 -12.87 -19.45
C ASN A 299 -3.66 -11.47 -18.85
N MET A 300 -3.83 -11.33 -17.53
CA MET A 300 -3.60 -10.08 -16.78
C MET A 300 -2.17 -9.52 -16.92
N ASP A 301 -1.33 -10.14 -17.76
CA ASP A 301 -0.01 -9.70 -18.23
C ASP A 301 0.03 -8.24 -18.72
N ARG A 302 -1.11 -7.60 -19.03
CA ARG A 302 -1.12 -6.19 -19.47
C ARG A 302 -1.01 -5.15 -18.35
N CYS A 303 -1.24 -5.50 -17.09
CA CYS A 303 -1.12 -4.54 -15.97
C CYS A 303 0.20 -4.65 -15.19
N PHE A 304 1.01 -5.67 -15.47
CA PHE A 304 2.27 -5.89 -14.78
C PHE A 304 3.41 -5.33 -15.60
N LEU A 305 3.87 -4.12 -15.26
CA LEU A 305 5.18 -3.54 -15.57
C LEU A 305 5.94 -4.29 -16.68
N THR A 306 5.38 -4.31 -17.89
CA THR A 306 5.99 -5.06 -18.98
C THR A 306 7.19 -4.27 -19.43
N VAL A 307 8.33 -4.94 -19.49
CA VAL A 307 9.66 -4.40 -19.84
C VAL A 307 9.71 -3.75 -21.24
N LYS A 308 8.61 -3.71 -22.00
CA LYS A 308 8.60 -3.35 -23.41
C LYS A 308 8.48 -1.87 -23.74
N ASP A 309 8.12 -1.02 -22.77
CA ASP A 309 7.94 0.43 -23.02
C ASP A 309 8.99 1.32 -22.33
N SER A 310 10.11 0.74 -21.84
CA SER A 310 11.29 1.58 -21.58
C SER A 310 11.92 1.96 -22.91
N PRO A 311 12.00 3.26 -23.27
CA PRO A 311 12.65 3.66 -24.51
C PRO A 311 14.10 3.14 -24.48
N GLU A 312 14.51 2.45 -25.55
CA GLU A 312 15.91 2.12 -25.75
C GLU A 312 16.74 3.40 -25.60
N PRO A 313 17.91 3.35 -24.94
CA PRO A 313 18.75 4.52 -24.72
C PRO A 313 19.38 4.95 -26.04
N THR A 314 18.59 5.60 -26.88
CA THR A 314 19.03 6.21 -28.12
C THR A 314 18.62 7.67 -28.09
N GLU A 315 19.68 8.47 -28.18
CA GLU A 315 19.73 9.92 -28.27
C GLU A 315 19.63 10.71 -26.97
N LYS A 316 20.65 11.56 -26.81
CA LYS A 316 20.95 12.39 -25.65
C LYS A 316 19.71 13.21 -25.28
N VAL A 317 19.15 12.95 -24.12
CA VAL A 317 18.18 13.86 -23.50
C VAL A 317 18.96 15.04 -22.96
N ASP A 318 18.73 16.23 -23.53
CA ASP A 318 19.30 17.47 -23.03
C ASP A 318 18.91 17.68 -21.56
N ASP A 319 19.92 18.07 -20.76
CA ASP A 319 19.99 18.17 -19.28
C ASP A 319 18.96 19.12 -18.60
N ASP A 320 17.87 19.52 -19.24
CA ASP A 320 17.02 20.63 -18.78
C ASP A 320 15.72 20.22 -18.06
N TYR A 321 15.38 18.92 -17.97
CA TYR A 321 14.09 18.49 -17.39
C TYR A 321 14.02 18.54 -15.85
N PHE A 322 15.14 18.68 -15.14
CA PHE A 322 15.18 18.57 -13.66
C PHE A 322 15.86 19.73 -12.91
N GLN A 323 15.95 20.93 -13.50
CA GLN A 323 16.45 22.14 -12.79
C GLN A 323 15.49 22.69 -11.71
N VAL A 324 14.39 22.01 -11.36
CA VAL A 324 13.35 22.53 -10.45
C VAL A 324 13.78 22.51 -8.97
N GLU A 325 14.75 21.67 -8.57
CA GLU A 325 15.18 21.59 -7.17
C GLU A 325 16.07 22.74 -6.68
N LYS A 326 16.50 23.65 -7.56
CA LYS A 326 17.37 24.77 -7.17
C LYS A 326 16.63 25.96 -6.53
N ARG A 327 15.31 25.90 -6.34
CA ARG A 327 14.50 27.02 -5.79
C ARG A 327 13.90 26.78 -4.40
N ARG A 328 14.25 25.70 -3.70
CA ARG A 328 13.75 25.44 -2.33
C ARG A 328 14.65 25.96 -1.19
N ALA A 329 15.77 26.62 -1.50
CA ALA A 329 16.66 27.17 -0.48
C ALA A 329 16.29 28.59 0.02
N ASP A 330 15.39 29.33 -0.65
CA ASP A 330 15.23 30.78 -0.39
C ASP A 330 13.82 31.28 -0.02
N SER A 331 12.86 30.42 0.32
CA SER A 331 11.55 30.91 0.78
C SER A 331 11.06 30.18 2.02
N GLY A 332 11.46 30.69 3.18
CA GLY A 332 10.86 30.36 4.47
C GLY A 332 9.41 30.84 4.58
N GLY A 333 8.57 30.00 5.18
CA GLY A 333 7.30 30.37 5.80
C GLY A 333 6.03 30.06 5.01
N SER A 334 5.34 28.96 5.35
CA SER A 334 3.86 28.79 5.26
C SER A 334 3.37 27.35 5.60
N SER A 335 4.09 26.53 6.37
CA SER A 335 3.66 25.14 6.66
C SER A 335 2.40 25.03 7.54
N GLY A 336 2.07 26.07 8.33
CA GLY A 336 0.97 26.02 9.31
C GLY A 336 -0.47 26.15 8.76
N ARG A 337 -0.69 26.74 7.58
CA ARG A 337 -2.07 26.99 7.07
C ARG A 337 -2.61 25.90 6.14
N ARG A 338 -1.77 24.96 5.69
CA ARG A 338 -2.14 23.94 4.70
C ARG A 338 -2.79 22.71 5.35
N GLY A 339 -2.27 22.27 6.50
CA GLY A 339 -2.89 21.21 7.30
C GLY A 339 -4.27 21.60 7.85
N GLU A 340 -4.49 22.88 8.17
CA GLU A 340 -5.81 23.38 8.59
C GLU A 340 -6.86 23.29 7.48
N ARG A 341 -6.49 23.50 6.21
CA ARG A 341 -7.41 23.35 5.07
C ARG A 341 -7.75 21.90 4.77
N LEU A 342 -6.77 21.00 4.78
CA LEU A 342 -7.01 19.57 4.55
C LEU A 342 -7.91 18.98 5.64
N MET A 343 -7.71 19.38 6.90
CA MET A 343 -8.56 18.99 8.03
C MET A 343 -9.96 19.60 7.95
N GLN A 344 -10.09 20.79 7.36
CA GLN A 344 -11.38 21.43 7.13
C GLN A 344 -12.14 20.76 5.97
N GLU A 345 -11.48 20.40 4.88
CA GLU A 345 -12.04 19.65 3.75
C GLU A 345 -12.47 18.23 4.17
N LEU A 346 -11.64 17.54 4.96
CA LEU A 346 -11.98 16.26 5.60
C LEU A 346 -13.18 16.38 6.56
N GLY A 347 -13.22 17.47 7.35
CA GLY A 347 -14.32 17.77 8.25
C GLY A 347 -15.64 18.05 7.54
N ASP A 348 -15.60 18.85 6.48
CA ASP A 348 -16.76 19.22 5.67
C ASP A 348 -17.29 18.00 4.89
N PHE A 349 -16.39 17.13 4.40
CA PHE A 349 -16.76 15.84 3.80
C PHE A 349 -17.47 14.92 4.79
N MET A 350 -16.94 14.72 6.00
CA MET A 350 -17.58 13.89 7.04
C MET A 350 -18.98 14.40 7.42
N MET A 351 -19.17 15.72 7.45
CA MET A 351 -20.46 16.35 7.77
C MET A 351 -21.48 16.25 6.62
N ALA A 352 -21.02 16.28 5.36
CA ALA A 352 -21.88 16.12 4.18
C ALA A 352 -22.34 14.67 3.97
N THR A 353 -21.48 13.68 4.27
CA THR A 353 -21.78 12.26 4.04
C THR A 353 -22.60 11.61 5.17
N PHE A 354 -22.56 12.16 6.38
CA PHE A 354 -23.29 11.65 7.55
C PHE A 354 -24.11 12.75 8.24
N PRO A 355 -25.34 13.06 7.77
CA PRO A 355 -26.18 14.05 8.44
C PRO A 355 -26.45 13.59 9.88
N ALA A 356 -26.08 14.43 10.85
CA ALA A 356 -26.33 14.18 12.26
C ALA A 356 -27.81 13.79 12.48
N GLY A 357 -28.02 12.58 13.01
CA GLY A 357 -29.33 12.01 13.24
C GLY A 357 -30.24 12.99 14.00
N ARG A 358 -31.43 13.20 13.45
CA ARG A 358 -32.53 14.02 13.99
C ARG A 358 -32.63 13.87 15.52
N ARG A 359 -32.55 15.01 16.23
CA ARG A 359 -32.98 15.14 17.64
C ARG A 359 -34.37 14.50 17.81
N ARG A 360 -34.46 13.43 18.59
CA ARG A 360 -35.73 12.89 19.08
C ARG A 360 -36.38 13.94 20.00
N ARG A 361 -37.53 14.45 19.58
CA ARG A 361 -38.50 15.14 20.44
C ARG A 361 -39.31 14.11 21.25
N LYS A 362 -39.69 14.54 22.45
CA LYS A 362 -40.75 14.09 23.38
C LYS A 362 -40.36 13.15 24.52
N GLY A 363 -40.69 13.62 25.74
CA GLY A 363 -40.84 12.76 26.91
C GLY A 363 -40.99 13.49 28.26
N GLU A 364 -41.71 14.62 28.36
CA GLU A 364 -42.14 15.14 29.67
C GLU A 364 -43.09 14.11 30.33
N ARG A 365 -42.63 13.48 31.42
CA ARG A 365 -43.50 12.69 32.30
C ARG A 365 -44.07 13.62 33.37
N ARG A 366 -45.41 13.76 33.36
CA ARG A 366 -46.19 14.28 34.48
C ARG A 366 -46.09 13.33 35.66
N LEU A 367 -45.74 13.87 36.82
CA LEU A 367 -46.00 13.30 38.14
C LEU A 367 -47.48 13.52 38.50
N GLN A 368 -48.21 12.45 38.83
CA GLN A 368 -49.40 12.51 39.68
C GLN A 368 -49.63 11.14 40.33
N ASN A 369 -49.66 11.16 41.67
CA ASN A 369 -50.35 10.26 42.62
C ASN A 369 -49.90 8.79 42.72
N MET A 370 -49.11 8.47 43.76
CA MET A 370 -49.57 7.92 45.06
C MET A 370 -48.38 7.72 45.99
#